data_AF-A0A849UCF6-F1
#
_entry.id   AF-A0A849UCF6-F1
#
_cell.length_a   1.000
_cell.length_b   1.000
_cell.length_c   1.000
_cell.angle_alpha   90.00
_cell.angle_beta   90.00
_cell.angle_gamma   90.00
#
_symmetry.space_group_name_H-M   'P 1'
#
loop_
_entity.id
_entity.type
_entity.pdbx_description
1 polymer ?
#
loop_
_entity_poly.entity_id
_entity_poly.type
_entity_poly.pdbx_seq_one_letter_code
_entity_poly.pdbx_strand_id
1 'polypeptide(L)'
;MGILDSINTSPKEKAELGLPLPDRLSIFEICDLWCDIKNKNFSVYLKAICLAYEEGKLKGEFIENYHKPNFEEFMYSATYTLNAIKSGGFSDRIDYFNTLIHKIDFMHWLNSKGTKKPSGCLLAKWWEGSEPQAEETAKKTETSGINKRRDEAFKKWINAEKPDLQNMKVKEIIETLEAKNPGLFLTGTGDWWKNQQIHKGKPGRKKS
;
A
#
# COMPACT_ATOMS: atom_id res chain seq x y z
N MET A 1 -0.13 -5.34 -27.64
CA MET A 1 0.59 -4.38 -26.77
C MET A 1 -0.41 -3.36 -26.33
N GLY A 2 -0.85 -3.43 -25.07
CA GLY A 2 -1.96 -2.65 -24.55
C GLY A 2 -1.47 -1.32 -23.98
N ILE A 3 -2.31 -0.28 -24.03
CA ILE A 3 -2.02 1.08 -23.54
C ILE A 3 -1.64 1.12 -22.03
N LEU A 4 -1.83 0.02 -21.30
CA LEU A 4 -1.42 -0.13 -19.90
C LEU A 4 0.06 -0.54 -19.71
N ASP A 5 0.74 -0.99 -20.77
CA ASP A 5 2.17 -1.36 -20.72
C ASP A 5 3.08 -0.11 -20.53
N SER A 6 2.54 1.10 -20.71
CA SER A 6 3.30 2.36 -20.67
C SER A 6 3.23 3.13 -19.35
N ILE A 7 2.50 2.65 -18.33
CA ILE A 7 2.53 3.27 -17.00
C ILE A 7 3.66 2.60 -16.21
N ASN A 8 4.80 3.27 -16.13
CA ASN A 8 5.95 2.86 -15.32
C ASN A 8 5.62 3.00 -13.82
N THR A 9 4.67 2.18 -13.34
CA THR A 9 4.14 2.16 -11.97
C THR A 9 4.86 1.10 -11.16
N SER A 10 5.15 1.45 -9.90
CA SER A 10 5.75 0.55 -8.93
C SER A 10 4.85 -0.65 -8.62
N PRO A 11 5.40 -1.79 -8.18
CA PRO A 11 4.60 -2.92 -7.72
C PRO A 11 3.59 -2.56 -6.62
N LYS A 12 3.93 -1.61 -5.74
CA LYS A 12 3.00 -1.11 -4.72
C LYS A 12 1.79 -0.43 -5.33
N GLU A 13 2.00 0.51 -6.25
CA GLU A 13 0.91 1.18 -6.96
C GLU A 13 0.07 0.18 -7.77
N LYS A 14 0.70 -0.79 -8.43
CA LYS A 14 -0.02 -1.87 -9.11
C LYS A 14 -0.91 -2.65 -8.14
N ALA A 15 -0.38 -3.04 -6.98
CA ALA A 15 -1.16 -3.74 -5.95
C ALA A 15 -2.32 -2.88 -5.43
N GLU A 16 -2.09 -1.59 -5.17
CA GLU A 16 -3.12 -0.66 -4.70
C GLU A 16 -4.24 -0.46 -5.72
N LEU A 17 -3.88 -0.38 -7.01
CA LEU A 17 -4.81 -0.27 -8.14
C LEU A 17 -5.49 -1.61 -8.51
N GLY A 18 -5.08 -2.73 -7.90
CA GLY A 18 -5.60 -4.05 -8.24
C GLY A 18 -5.12 -4.58 -9.58
N LEU A 19 -4.00 -4.06 -10.06
CA LEU A 19 -3.33 -4.57 -11.25
C LEU A 19 -2.50 -5.82 -10.90
N PRO A 20 -2.26 -6.71 -11.88
CA PRO A 20 -1.39 -7.86 -11.71
C PRO A 20 0.02 -7.45 -11.27
N LEU A 21 0.54 -8.18 -10.28
CA LEU A 21 1.93 -8.06 -9.85
C LEU A 21 2.83 -8.94 -10.71
N PRO A 22 4.10 -8.52 -10.94
CA PRO A 22 5.06 -9.35 -11.66
C PRO A 22 5.36 -10.63 -10.90
N ASP A 23 5.68 -11.72 -11.60
CA ASP A 23 6.02 -13.01 -10.98
C ASP A 23 7.31 -12.99 -10.18
N ARG A 24 8.14 -11.97 -10.40
CA ARG A 24 9.40 -11.73 -9.71
C ARG A 24 9.32 -10.39 -9.00
N LEU A 25 9.68 -10.36 -7.72
CA LEU A 25 9.77 -9.15 -6.91
C LEU A 25 11.12 -9.12 -6.19
N SER A 26 11.68 -7.94 -6.01
CA SER A 26 12.84 -7.77 -5.15
C SER A 26 12.49 -8.01 -3.68
N ILE A 27 13.48 -8.37 -2.89
CA ILE A 27 13.33 -8.59 -1.43
C ILE A 27 12.58 -7.42 -0.76
N PHE A 28 12.90 -6.19 -1.12
CA PHE A 28 12.28 -5.00 -0.52
C PHE A 28 10.85 -4.77 -0.99
N GLU A 29 10.53 -5.04 -2.26
CA GLU A 29 9.15 -4.95 -2.73
C GLU A 29 8.27 -5.96 -2.02
N ILE A 30 8.80 -7.16 -1.77
CA ILE A 30 8.13 -8.17 -0.97
C ILE A 30 7.85 -7.61 0.43
N CYS A 31 8.84 -7.03 1.11
CA CYS A 31 8.63 -6.44 2.44
C CYS A 31 7.65 -5.26 2.44
N ASP A 32 7.72 -4.36 1.47
CA ASP A 32 6.88 -3.17 1.41
C ASP A 32 5.42 -3.56 1.12
N LEU A 33 5.20 -4.52 0.22
CA LEU A 33 3.88 -5.09 -0.01
C LEU A 33 3.37 -5.90 1.18
N TRP A 34 4.26 -6.51 1.97
CA TRP A 34 3.90 -7.28 3.15
C TRP A 34 3.42 -6.38 4.29
N CYS A 35 4.15 -5.33 4.64
CA CYS A 35 3.85 -4.55 5.85
C CYS A 35 3.85 -3.03 5.71
N ASP A 36 4.17 -2.47 4.54
CA ASP A 36 4.52 -1.07 4.31
C ASP A 36 5.91 -0.69 4.86
N ILE A 37 6.71 0.04 4.07
CA ILE A 37 8.04 0.56 4.46
C ILE A 37 8.01 1.45 5.70
N LYS A 38 6.89 2.11 5.99
CA LYS A 38 6.71 2.95 7.19
C LYS A 38 6.38 2.15 8.43
N ASN A 39 6.14 0.84 8.32
CA ASN A 39 5.81 -0.01 9.44
C ASN A 39 7.04 -0.38 10.25
N LYS A 40 6.94 -0.31 11.57
CA LYS A 40 8.00 -0.69 12.51
C LYS A 40 8.52 -2.12 12.32
N ASN A 41 7.68 -3.02 11.79
CA ASN A 41 8.05 -4.42 11.56
C ASN A 41 8.75 -4.65 10.21
N PHE A 42 8.89 -3.63 9.36
CA PHE A 42 9.53 -3.77 8.04
C PHE A 42 10.95 -4.32 8.15
N SER A 43 11.75 -3.81 9.09
CA SER A 43 13.11 -4.30 9.34
C SER A 43 13.15 -5.76 9.79
N VAL A 44 12.13 -6.23 10.51
CA VAL A 44 12.01 -7.63 10.96
C VAL A 44 11.77 -8.55 9.77
N TYR A 45 10.82 -8.21 8.90
CA TYR A 45 10.54 -9.00 7.70
C TYR A 45 11.69 -8.97 6.71
N LEU A 46 12.30 -7.80 6.51
CA LEU A 46 13.47 -7.65 5.66
C LEU A 46 14.61 -8.54 6.13
N LYS A 47 14.94 -8.49 7.43
CA LYS A 47 15.96 -9.36 8.02
C LYS A 47 15.66 -10.84 7.80
N ALA A 48 14.42 -11.27 8.02
CA ALA A 48 14.03 -12.67 7.88
C ALA A 48 14.18 -13.18 6.43
N ILE A 49 13.80 -12.38 5.45
CA ILE A 49 13.90 -12.73 4.02
C ILE A 49 15.35 -12.74 3.57
N CYS A 50 16.13 -11.72 3.94
CA CYS A 50 17.55 -11.68 3.62
C CYS A 50 18.28 -12.90 4.22
N LEU A 51 18.08 -13.24 5.50
CA LEU A 51 18.69 -14.43 6.12
C LEU A 51 18.31 -15.71 5.38
N ALA A 52 17.05 -15.86 5.00
CA ALA A 52 16.60 -17.02 4.26
C ALA A 52 17.32 -17.15 2.91
N TYR A 53 17.57 -16.04 2.24
CA TYR A 53 18.34 -16.00 1.00
C TYR A 53 19.82 -16.32 1.24
N GLU A 54 20.45 -15.72 2.26
CA GLU A 54 21.85 -15.98 2.62
C GLU A 54 22.10 -17.46 2.98
N GLU A 55 21.17 -18.07 3.72
CA GLU A 55 21.23 -19.46 4.14
C GLU A 55 20.83 -20.45 3.01
N GLY A 56 20.50 -19.95 1.80
CA GLY A 56 20.08 -20.77 0.67
C GLY A 56 18.69 -21.41 0.81
N LYS A 57 17.92 -21.02 1.84
CA LYS A 57 16.55 -21.50 2.09
C LYS A 57 15.52 -20.83 1.18
N LEU A 58 15.85 -19.66 0.64
CA LEU A 58 15.06 -18.93 -0.34
C LEU A 58 15.91 -18.70 -1.58
N LYS A 59 15.41 -19.12 -2.75
CA LYS A 59 16.10 -18.89 -4.02
C LYS A 59 15.82 -17.49 -4.53
N GLY A 60 16.83 -16.87 -5.12
CA GLY A 60 16.75 -15.58 -5.79
C GLY A 60 17.66 -15.54 -7.00
N GLU A 61 17.30 -14.73 -7.99
CA GLU A 61 18.08 -14.45 -9.18
C GLU A 61 18.71 -13.07 -9.03
N PHE A 62 20.03 -13.01 -9.05
CA PHE A 62 20.75 -11.74 -9.08
C PHE A 62 20.68 -11.15 -10.48
N ILE A 63 20.21 -9.91 -10.58
CA ILE A 63 20.15 -9.15 -11.83
C ILE A 63 21.10 -7.97 -11.73
N GLU A 64 22.20 -8.05 -12.47
CA GLU A 64 23.13 -6.94 -12.63
C GLU A 64 22.42 -5.77 -13.33
N ASN A 65 22.45 -4.59 -12.71
CA ASN A 65 21.76 -3.37 -13.17
C ASN A 65 20.22 -3.41 -13.16
N TYR A 66 19.61 -3.98 -12.11
CA TYR A 66 18.16 -3.85 -11.92
C TYR A 66 17.75 -2.38 -11.72
N HIS A 67 17.21 -1.75 -12.78
CA HIS A 67 16.78 -0.34 -12.76
C HIS A 67 15.34 -0.21 -12.26
N LYS A 68 15.17 0.37 -11.07
CA LYS A 68 13.85 0.79 -10.57
C LYS A 68 13.52 2.24 -10.96
N PRO A 69 12.25 2.56 -11.21
CA PRO A 69 11.77 3.94 -11.08
C PRO A 69 12.03 4.42 -9.64
N ASN A 70 12.52 5.65 -9.45
CA ASN A 70 12.88 6.24 -8.14
C ASN A 70 13.92 5.43 -7.34
N PHE A 71 14.87 4.81 -8.05
CA PHE A 71 15.93 3.98 -7.46
C PHE A 71 16.70 4.66 -6.32
N GLU A 72 16.98 5.96 -6.40
CA GLU A 72 17.73 6.69 -5.36
C GLU A 72 16.99 6.79 -4.02
N GLU A 73 15.69 7.14 -4.02
CA GLU A 73 14.89 7.25 -2.80
C GLU A 73 14.67 5.87 -2.15
N PHE A 74 14.45 4.87 -3.00
CA PHE A 74 14.40 3.47 -2.61
C PHE A 74 15.73 3.03 -1.98
N MET A 75 16.86 3.25 -2.65
CA MET A 75 18.19 2.90 -2.14
C MET A 75 18.49 3.60 -0.82
N TYR A 76 18.11 4.86 -0.65
CA TYR A 76 18.34 5.59 0.60
C TYR A 76 17.60 4.96 1.79
N SER A 77 16.27 4.77 1.67
CA SER A 77 15.46 4.18 2.74
C SER A 77 15.87 2.74 3.05
N ALA A 78 16.20 2.00 2.02
CA ALA A 78 16.48 0.59 2.10
C ALA A 78 17.91 0.32 2.60
N THR A 79 18.90 1.15 2.21
CA THR A 79 20.26 1.15 2.79
C THR A 79 20.24 1.59 4.24
N TYR A 80 19.45 2.60 4.60
CA TYR A 80 19.26 3.01 6.00
C TYR A 80 18.70 1.85 6.83
N THR A 81 17.70 1.15 6.32
CA THR A 81 17.09 0.00 6.99
C THR A 81 18.08 -1.17 7.12
N LEU A 82 18.83 -1.50 6.06
CA LEU A 82 19.88 -2.52 6.13
C LEU A 82 20.96 -2.15 7.15
N ASN A 83 21.45 -0.91 7.16
CA ASN A 83 22.45 -0.46 8.12
C ASN A 83 21.93 -0.52 9.57
N ALA A 84 20.65 -0.22 9.80
CA ALA A 84 20.00 -0.38 11.10
C ALA A 84 19.87 -1.85 11.54
N ILE A 85 19.79 -2.80 10.59
CA ILE A 85 19.80 -4.24 10.85
C ILE A 85 21.24 -4.74 11.10
N LYS A 86 22.22 -4.14 10.42
CA LYS A 86 23.64 -4.51 10.36
C LYS A 86 24.38 -4.39 11.68
N SER A 87 24.00 -3.44 12.53
CA SER A 87 24.45 -3.36 13.93
C SER A 87 24.13 -4.62 14.75
N GLY A 88 23.35 -5.56 14.20
CA GLY A 88 23.12 -6.91 14.73
C GLY A 88 23.76 -8.06 13.94
N GLY A 89 24.84 -7.85 13.17
CA GLY A 89 25.66 -8.92 12.56
C GLY A 89 25.25 -9.36 11.14
N PHE A 90 24.78 -8.43 10.30
CA PHE A 90 24.29 -8.72 8.94
C PHE A 90 25.35 -8.47 7.86
N SER A 91 25.31 -9.20 6.74
CA SER A 91 26.27 -9.01 5.64
C SER A 91 26.02 -7.71 4.86
N ASP A 92 27.11 -7.09 4.39
CA ASP A 92 27.17 -5.83 3.63
C ASP A 92 26.64 -5.94 2.19
N ARG A 93 25.98 -7.04 1.82
CA ARG A 93 25.81 -7.34 0.40
C ARG A 93 24.75 -6.42 -0.22
N ILE A 94 25.19 -5.65 -1.20
CA ILE A 94 24.35 -4.82 -2.08
C ILE A 94 23.47 -5.71 -2.98
N ASP A 95 23.81 -7.01 -3.11
CA ASP A 95 23.09 -7.96 -3.96
C ASP A 95 21.61 -8.10 -3.59
N TYR A 96 21.20 -7.85 -2.34
CA TYR A 96 19.79 -7.89 -1.93
C TYR A 96 18.90 -6.93 -2.73
N PHE A 97 19.44 -5.78 -3.14
CA PHE A 97 18.72 -4.80 -3.96
C PHE A 97 18.48 -5.27 -5.39
N ASN A 98 19.40 -6.09 -5.87
CA ASN A 98 19.45 -6.62 -7.23
C ASN A 98 18.93 -8.06 -7.31
N THR A 99 18.52 -8.63 -6.17
CA THR A 99 18.01 -10.00 -6.10
C THR A 99 16.50 -9.98 -6.30
N LEU A 100 16.05 -10.67 -7.34
CA LEU A 100 14.64 -10.95 -7.58
C LEU A 100 14.28 -12.34 -7.09
N ILE A 101 13.19 -12.43 -6.34
CA ILE A 101 12.64 -13.69 -5.85
C ILE A 101 11.42 -14.03 -6.70
N HIS A 102 11.41 -15.25 -7.22
CA HIS A 102 10.23 -15.80 -7.87
C HIS A 102 9.13 -16.08 -6.84
N LYS A 103 7.88 -15.78 -7.23
CA LYS A 103 6.68 -16.08 -6.45
C LYS A 103 6.66 -17.54 -5.95
N ILE A 104 7.00 -18.49 -6.81
CA ILE A 104 7.00 -19.93 -6.47
C ILE A 104 8.00 -20.23 -5.35
N ASP A 105 9.23 -19.74 -5.45
CA ASP A 105 10.28 -19.96 -4.45
C ASP A 105 9.94 -19.29 -3.11
N PHE A 106 9.42 -18.07 -3.16
CA PHE A 106 8.92 -17.38 -1.97
C PHE A 106 7.83 -18.17 -1.25
N MET A 107 6.88 -18.71 -2.02
CA MET A 107 5.77 -19.50 -1.48
C MET A 107 6.22 -20.83 -0.89
N HIS A 108 7.17 -21.51 -1.53
CA HIS A 108 7.79 -22.71 -0.96
C HIS A 108 8.47 -22.41 0.38
N TRP A 109 9.26 -21.33 0.44
CA TRP A 109 9.90 -20.91 1.68
C TRP A 109 8.89 -20.58 2.78
N LEU A 110 7.85 -19.78 2.47
CA LEU A 110 6.83 -19.38 3.42
C LEU A 110 6.09 -20.60 4.01
N ASN A 111 5.71 -21.55 3.15
CA ASN A 111 5.05 -22.79 3.55
C ASN A 111 5.98 -23.68 4.39
N SER A 112 7.28 -23.75 4.07
CA SER A 112 8.27 -24.53 4.82
C SER A 112 8.45 -24.06 6.27
N LYS A 113 8.15 -22.78 6.54
CA LYS A 113 8.23 -22.19 7.88
C LYS A 113 6.95 -22.40 8.69
N GLY A 114 5.91 -23.02 8.13
CA GLY A 114 4.59 -23.14 8.76
C GLY A 114 3.98 -21.78 9.11
N THR A 115 4.47 -20.69 8.49
CA THR A 115 4.04 -19.34 8.80
C THR A 115 2.71 -19.09 8.09
N LYS A 116 1.66 -18.73 8.85
CA LYS A 116 0.39 -18.34 8.24
C LYS A 116 0.61 -17.12 7.37
N LYS A 117 0.07 -17.16 6.15
CA LYS A 117 0.05 -15.99 5.25
C LYS A 117 -0.64 -14.83 5.98
N PRO A 118 -0.02 -13.66 6.03
CA PRO A 118 -0.67 -12.48 6.59
C PRO A 118 -1.86 -12.09 5.73
N SER A 119 -2.98 -11.79 6.37
CA SER A 119 -4.16 -11.24 5.72
C SER A 119 -4.13 -9.71 5.74
N GLY A 120 -4.70 -9.07 4.73
CA GLY A 120 -4.84 -7.60 4.70
C GLY A 120 -3.57 -6.84 4.30
N CYS A 121 -2.58 -7.53 3.72
CA CYS A 121 -1.42 -6.90 3.10
C CYS A 121 -1.56 -6.86 1.56
N LEU A 122 -0.79 -5.98 0.92
CA LEU A 122 -0.78 -5.86 -0.54
C LEU A 122 -0.15 -7.08 -1.23
N LEU A 123 0.75 -7.77 -0.52
CA LEU A 123 1.38 -9.00 -0.98
C LEU A 123 0.39 -10.17 -1.13
N ALA A 124 -0.79 -10.07 -0.51
CA ALA A 124 -1.86 -11.07 -0.64
C ALA A 124 -2.24 -11.32 -2.11
N LYS A 125 -2.34 -10.23 -2.88
CA LYS A 125 -2.62 -10.27 -4.32
C LYS A 125 -1.55 -11.02 -5.11
N TRP A 126 -0.32 -11.04 -4.62
CA TRP A 126 0.77 -11.73 -5.29
C TRP A 126 0.60 -13.25 -5.21
N TRP A 127 0.24 -13.81 -4.04
CA TRP A 127 0.15 -15.26 -3.84
C TRP A 127 -1.25 -15.87 -3.98
N GLU A 128 -2.31 -15.06 -4.01
CA GLU A 128 -3.68 -15.52 -4.28
C GLU A 128 -3.91 -15.78 -5.78
N GLY A 129 -3.02 -15.27 -6.65
CA GLY A 129 -3.12 -15.44 -8.09
C GLY A 129 -4.09 -14.44 -8.70
N SER A 130 -3.73 -13.93 -9.88
CA SER A 130 -4.61 -13.15 -10.73
C SER A 130 -5.69 -14.08 -11.27
N GLU A 131 -6.67 -14.48 -10.46
CA GLU A 131 -7.97 -14.69 -11.06
C GLU A 131 -8.37 -13.34 -11.67
N PRO A 132 -8.79 -13.27 -12.94
CA PRO A 132 -9.57 -12.13 -13.37
C PRO A 132 -10.74 -12.13 -12.40
N GLN A 133 -10.77 -11.16 -11.49
CA GLN A 133 -11.96 -10.91 -10.71
C GLN A 133 -13.05 -10.68 -11.76
N ALA A 134 -13.91 -11.68 -11.93
CA ALA A 134 -15.30 -11.42 -12.23
C ALA A 134 -15.69 -10.25 -11.32
N GLU A 135 -16.25 -9.21 -11.94
CA GLU A 135 -16.73 -8.05 -11.22
C GLU A 135 -17.41 -8.45 -9.90
N GLU A 136 -17.16 -7.65 -8.86
CA GLU A 136 -17.74 -7.74 -7.50
C GLU A 136 -17.03 -8.73 -6.57
N THR A 137 -16.42 -8.36 -5.44
CA THR A 137 -16.79 -7.30 -4.48
C THR A 137 -15.61 -7.04 -3.54
N ALA A 138 -15.19 -5.79 -3.45
CA ALA A 138 -14.17 -5.33 -2.52
C ALA A 138 -14.62 -5.52 -1.05
N LYS A 139 -14.09 -6.52 -0.36
CA LYS A 139 -14.06 -6.54 1.11
C LYS A 139 -12.89 -5.67 1.60
N LYS A 140 -13.17 -4.36 1.70
CA LYS A 140 -12.41 -3.46 2.58
C LYS A 140 -12.69 -3.84 4.02
N THR A 141 -11.60 -4.07 4.75
CA THR A 141 -11.38 -3.98 6.19
C THR A 141 -12.50 -3.27 6.96
N GLU A 142 -12.93 -3.85 8.07
CA GLU A 142 -14.11 -3.56 8.90
C GLU A 142 -14.21 -2.15 9.54
N THR A 143 -13.61 -1.13 8.96
CA THR A 143 -13.97 0.28 9.16
C THR A 143 -14.75 0.88 7.97
N SER A 144 -14.97 0.08 6.90
CA SER A 144 -15.61 0.54 5.66
C SER A 144 -17.10 0.81 5.76
N GLY A 145 -17.85 0.16 6.66
CA GLY A 145 -19.31 0.29 6.72
C GLY A 145 -19.79 1.70 7.09
N ILE A 146 -19.23 2.29 8.15
CA ILE A 146 -19.63 3.63 8.61
C ILE A 146 -19.20 4.70 7.62
N ASN A 147 -17.95 4.64 7.12
CA ASN A 147 -17.46 5.62 6.15
C ASN A 147 -18.17 5.48 4.79
N LYS A 148 -18.50 4.27 4.35
CA LYS A 148 -19.34 4.06 3.15
C LYS A 148 -20.75 4.62 3.34
N ARG A 149 -21.37 4.38 4.50
CA ARG A 149 -22.66 4.99 4.84
C ARG A 149 -22.59 6.50 4.89
N ARG A 150 -21.48 7.07 5.39
CA ARG A 150 -21.24 8.52 5.38
C ARG A 150 -21.08 9.05 3.96
N ASP A 151 -20.32 8.37 3.10
CA ASP A 151 -20.17 8.73 1.69
C ASP A 151 -21.51 8.68 0.96
N GLU A 152 -22.32 7.66 1.20
CA GLU A 152 -23.67 7.53 0.62
C GLU A 152 -24.60 8.64 1.11
N ALA A 153 -24.62 8.93 2.42
CA ALA A 153 -25.42 10.02 2.98
C ALA A 153 -24.97 11.39 2.45
N PHE A 154 -23.66 11.59 2.34
CA PHE A 154 -23.06 12.81 1.82
C PHE A 154 -23.38 13.01 0.32
N LYS A 155 -23.24 11.97 -0.50
CA LYS A 155 -23.61 12.00 -1.93
C LYS A 155 -25.11 12.23 -2.12
N LYS A 156 -25.96 11.59 -1.30
CA LYS A 156 -27.42 11.82 -1.33
C LYS A 156 -27.75 13.29 -1.02
N TRP A 157 -27.12 13.86 0.00
CA TRP A 157 -27.29 15.26 0.35
C TRP A 157 -26.83 16.20 -0.77
N ILE A 158 -25.63 15.98 -1.34
CA ILE A 158 -25.12 16.79 -2.46
C ILE A 158 -26.08 16.75 -3.65
N ASN A 159 -26.54 15.55 -4.02
CA ASN A 159 -27.41 15.39 -5.17
C ASN A 159 -28.80 15.99 -4.94
N ALA A 160 -29.31 15.95 -3.71
CA ALA A 160 -30.63 16.46 -3.37
C ALA A 160 -30.66 17.99 -3.21
N GLU A 161 -29.68 18.54 -2.49
CA GLU A 161 -29.70 19.96 -2.08
C GLU A 161 -28.75 20.84 -2.88
N LYS A 162 -27.86 20.24 -3.69
CA LYS A 162 -26.84 20.94 -4.50
C LYS A 162 -26.13 22.06 -3.72
N PRO A 163 -25.58 21.77 -2.53
CA PRO A 163 -24.94 22.76 -1.67
C PRO A 163 -23.66 23.30 -2.31
N ASP A 164 -23.35 24.57 -2.05
CA ASP A 164 -22.11 25.20 -2.51
C ASP A 164 -20.93 24.80 -1.61
N LEU A 165 -20.39 23.61 -1.87
CA LEU A 165 -19.30 23.01 -1.10
C LEU A 165 -17.99 23.81 -1.13
N GLN A 166 -17.81 24.74 -2.08
CA GLN A 166 -16.59 25.54 -2.19
C GLN A 166 -16.59 26.70 -1.18
N ASN A 167 -17.77 27.24 -0.88
CA ASN A 167 -17.95 28.39 0.00
C ASN A 167 -18.39 28.03 1.43
N MET A 168 -18.94 26.83 1.63
CA MET A 168 -19.28 26.35 2.97
C MET A 168 -18.05 25.97 3.80
N LYS A 169 -18.09 26.26 5.11
CA LYS A 169 -17.06 25.78 6.04
C LYS A 169 -17.28 24.29 6.32
N VAL A 170 -16.19 23.54 6.49
CA VAL A 170 -16.23 22.12 6.89
C VAL A 170 -17.13 21.87 8.09
N LYS A 171 -17.09 22.76 9.09
CA LYS A 171 -17.92 22.67 10.29
C LYS A 171 -19.42 22.73 9.97
N GLU A 172 -19.81 23.66 9.10
CA GLU A 172 -21.22 23.83 8.68
C GLU A 172 -21.71 22.62 7.87
N ILE A 173 -20.84 22.02 7.05
CA ILE A 173 -21.14 20.79 6.31
C ILE A 173 -21.36 19.62 7.28
N ILE A 174 -20.46 19.44 8.25
CA ILE A 174 -20.56 18.35 9.24
C ILE A 174 -21.81 18.54 10.12
N GLU A 175 -22.08 19.75 10.62
CA GLU A 175 -23.28 20.05 11.41
C GLU A 175 -24.57 19.78 10.63
N THR A 176 -24.60 20.10 9.34
CA THR A 176 -25.75 19.81 8.47
C THR A 176 -25.96 18.31 8.29
N LEU A 177 -24.88 17.55 8.08
CA LEU A 177 -24.93 16.10 7.93
C LEU A 177 -25.28 15.41 9.26
N GLU A 178 -24.83 15.95 10.38
CA GLU A 178 -25.17 15.50 11.73
C GLU A 178 -26.63 15.75 12.06
N ALA A 179 -27.20 16.91 11.73
CA ALA A 179 -28.62 17.18 11.91
C ALA A 179 -29.51 16.19 11.12
N LYS A 180 -29.04 15.75 9.95
CA LYS A 180 -29.77 14.79 9.09
C LYS A 180 -29.55 13.34 9.49
N ASN A 181 -28.37 13.00 9.97
CA ASN A 181 -27.98 11.63 10.33
C ASN A 181 -27.11 11.63 11.61
N PRO A 182 -27.69 11.95 12.78
CA PRO A 182 -26.91 12.19 14.00
C PRO A 182 -26.09 10.97 14.40
N GLY A 183 -26.69 9.78 14.40
CA GLY A 183 -25.98 8.53 14.72
C GLY A 183 -24.81 8.19 13.78
N LEU A 184 -24.70 8.85 12.63
CA LEU A 184 -23.66 8.60 11.64
C LEU A 184 -22.52 9.62 11.69
N PHE A 185 -22.79 10.89 12.06
CA PHE A 185 -21.81 11.98 12.02
C PHE A 185 -21.44 12.57 13.40
N LEU A 186 -22.07 12.12 14.49
CA LEU A 186 -21.80 12.60 15.86
C LEU A 186 -20.35 12.41 16.33
N THR A 187 -19.65 11.36 15.87
CA THR A 187 -18.29 11.03 16.34
C THR A 187 -17.34 10.60 15.21
N GLY A 188 -16.06 10.98 15.30
CA GLY A 188 -15.01 10.44 14.41
C GLY A 188 -15.14 10.84 12.93
N THR A 189 -15.54 12.08 12.63
CA THR A 189 -15.71 12.60 11.26
C THR A 189 -14.43 13.19 10.65
N GLY A 190 -13.43 13.51 11.47
CA GLY A 190 -12.19 14.17 11.02
C GLY A 190 -11.40 13.36 9.99
N ASP A 191 -11.21 12.06 10.22
CA ASP A 191 -10.47 11.20 9.28
C ASP A 191 -11.29 10.83 8.04
N TRP A 192 -12.63 10.75 8.19
CA TRP A 192 -13.53 10.58 7.05
C TRP A 192 -13.50 11.81 6.14
N TRP A 193 -13.52 13.02 6.70
CA TRP A 193 -13.53 14.26 5.93
C TRP A 193 -12.24 14.47 5.12
N LYS A 194 -11.07 14.14 5.68
CA LYS A 194 -9.78 14.20 4.97
C LYS A 194 -9.79 13.42 3.64
N ASN A 195 -10.62 12.38 3.55
CA ASN A 195 -10.72 11.53 2.36
C ASN A 195 -11.64 12.10 1.27
N GLN A 196 -12.46 13.12 1.55
CA GLN A 196 -13.46 13.62 0.59
C GLN A 196 -12.87 14.52 -0.51
N GLN A 197 -11.59 14.95 -0.42
CA GLN A 197 -10.85 15.73 -1.42
C GLN A 197 -11.52 17.02 -1.97
N ILE A 198 -12.62 17.50 -1.37
CA ILE A 198 -13.41 18.67 -1.84
C ILE A 198 -12.60 19.97 -1.86
N HIS A 199 -11.55 20.08 -1.04
CA HIS A 199 -10.75 21.31 -0.91
C HIS A 199 -9.43 21.30 -1.70
N LYS A 200 -9.16 20.32 -2.57
CA LYS A 200 -7.90 20.25 -3.34
C LYS A 200 -7.73 21.32 -4.45
N GLY A 201 -8.49 22.40 -4.39
CA GLY A 201 -8.41 23.53 -5.33
C GLY A 201 -7.97 24.87 -4.71
N LYS A 202 -7.71 24.98 -3.40
CA LYS A 202 -7.21 26.26 -2.85
C LYS A 202 -5.71 26.38 -3.17
N PRO A 203 -5.29 27.38 -3.98
CA PRO A 203 -3.88 27.57 -4.31
C PRO A 203 -3.08 27.74 -3.01
N GLY A 204 -2.03 26.94 -2.86
CA GLY A 204 -1.15 27.01 -1.69
C GLY A 204 -0.65 28.43 -1.45
N ARG A 205 -0.62 28.83 -0.18
CA ARG A 205 -0.08 30.11 0.29
C ARG A 205 1.32 30.32 -0.32
N LYS A 206 1.51 31.39 -1.11
CA LYS A 206 2.87 31.85 -1.49
C LYS A 206 3.65 32.03 -0.19
N LYS A 207 4.77 31.30 -0.05
CA LYS A 207 5.75 31.57 1.00
C LYS A 207 6.28 32.98 0.76
N SER A 208 5.94 33.91 1.66
CA SER A 208 6.65 35.17 1.85
C SER A 208 7.95 34.90 2.57
#